data_AF-A0A355FVU5-F1
#
_entry.id   AF-A0A355FVU5-F1
#
_cell.length_a   1.000
_cell.length_b   1.000
_cell.length_c   1.000
_cell.angle_alpha   90.00
_cell.angle_beta   90.00
_cell.angle_gamma   90.00
#
_symmetry.space_group_name_H-M   'P 1'
#
loop_
_entity.id
_entity.type
_entity.pdbx_description
1 polymer ?
#
loop_
_entity_poly.entity_id
_entity_poly.type
_entity_poly.pdbx_seq_one_letter_code
_entity_poly.pdbx_strand_id
1 'polypeptide(L)'
;MSNSSTLTSLNLLFAVMILLQLVFLFEIFSEIEFGAPFQNYRGGWLLAQGIGSVVLFVDMVIRFDQLAPSRRPWHVAGVGLCSIGWCCQFFVHYLDSALLS
;
A
#
# COMPACT_ATOMS: atom_id res chain seq x y z
N MET A 1 -4.49 22.52 -18.06
CA MET A 1 -5.08 22.57 -16.69
C MET A 1 -5.32 21.19 -16.06
N SER A 2 -4.85 20.05 -16.61
CA SER A 2 -5.10 18.72 -16.01
C SER A 2 -3.96 18.15 -15.13
N ASN A 3 -2.75 18.72 -15.15
CA ASN A 3 -1.62 18.11 -14.44
C ASN A 3 -1.70 18.24 -12.90
N SER A 4 -2.34 19.28 -12.37
CA SER A 4 -2.41 19.47 -10.90
C SER A 4 -3.37 18.47 -10.25
N SER A 5 -4.53 18.21 -10.85
CA SER A 5 -5.53 17.28 -10.28
C SER A 5 -5.03 15.83 -10.25
N THR A 6 -4.32 15.40 -11.29
CA THR A 6 -3.71 14.06 -11.33
C THR A 6 -2.62 13.90 -10.26
N LEU A 7 -1.78 14.91 -10.05
CA LEU A 7 -0.76 14.91 -8.99
C LEU A 7 -1.39 14.88 -7.59
N THR A 8 -2.47 15.63 -7.36
CA THR A 8 -3.22 15.59 -6.10
C THR A 8 -3.81 14.21 -5.84
N SER A 9 -4.38 13.57 -6.86
CA SER A 9 -4.94 12.21 -6.74
C SER A 9 -3.88 11.16 -6.42
N LEU A 10 -2.71 11.22 -7.07
CA LEU A 10 -1.58 10.32 -6.80
C LEU A 10 -1.02 10.50 -5.39
N ASN A 11 -0.87 11.74 -4.93
CA ASN A 11 -0.43 12.01 -3.55
C ASN A 11 -1.44 11.50 -2.52
N LEU A 12 -2.75 11.62 -2.82
CA LEU A 12 -3.80 11.09 -1.98
C LEU A 12 -3.76 9.56 -1.96
N LEU A 13 -3.58 8.91 -3.11
CA LEU A 13 -3.39 7.46 -3.19
C LEU A 13 -2.18 7.01 -2.36
N PHE A 14 -1.05 7.71 -2.49
CA PHE A 14 0.16 7.43 -1.72
C PHE A 14 -0.08 7.56 -0.21
N ALA A 15 -0.73 8.63 0.23
CA ALA A 15 -1.07 8.84 1.63
C ALA A 15 -2.01 7.74 2.17
N VAL A 16 -3.03 7.36 1.39
CA VAL A 16 -3.95 6.27 1.75
C VAL A 16 -3.23 4.93 1.85
N MET A 17 -2.32 4.62 0.92
CA MET A 17 -1.53 3.39 0.94
C MET A 17 -0.62 3.30 2.16
N ILE A 18 0.06 4.40 2.51
CA ILE A 18 0.89 4.47 3.71
C ILE A 18 0.04 4.29 4.97
N LEU A 19 -1.11 4.95 5.04
CA LEU A 19 -2.02 4.82 6.19
C LEU A 19 -2.51 3.38 6.35
N LEU A 20 -2.93 2.73 5.26
CA LEU A 20 -3.32 1.31 5.29
C LEU A 20 -2.18 0.40 5.74
N GLN A 21 -0.94 0.68 5.31
CA GLN A 21 0.23 -0.08 5.75
C GLN A 21 0.48 0.09 7.26
N LEU A 22 0.31 1.31 7.79
CA LEU A 22 0.46 1.59 9.22
C LEU A 22 -0.63 0.93 10.06
N VAL A 23 -1.88 0.95 9.59
CA VAL A 23 -3.01 0.27 10.25
C VAL A 23 -2.73 -1.23 10.36
N PHE A 24 -2.23 -1.85 9.29
CA PHE A 24 -1.94 -3.28 9.30
C PHE A 24 -0.73 -3.64 10.16
N LEU A 25 0.34 -2.82 10.13
CA LEU A 25 1.47 -2.99 11.05
C LEU A 25 1.00 -2.87 12.51
N PHE A 26 0.11 -1.93 12.80
CA PHE A 26 -0.47 -1.76 14.12
C PHE A 26 -1.30 -2.98 14.55
N GLU A 27 -2.07 -3.59 13.64
CA GLU A 27 -2.78 -4.86 13.89
C GLU A 27 -1.81 -5.95 14.35
N ILE A 28 -0.73 -6.14 13.58
CA ILE A 28 0.28 -7.17 13.83
C ILE A 28 0.97 -6.97 15.18
N PHE A 29 1.35 -5.74 15.51
CA PHE A 29 2.13 -5.46 16.74
C PHE A 29 1.28 -5.34 18.00
N SER A 30 -0.01 -4.99 17.87
CA SER A 30 -0.86 -4.72 19.02
C SER A 30 -1.75 -5.90 19.40
N GLU A 31 -1.78 -6.97 18.60
CA GLU A 31 -2.71 -8.11 18.76
C GLU A 31 -4.20 -7.68 18.84
N ILE A 32 -4.52 -6.48 18.33
CA ILE A 32 -5.88 -5.95 18.31
C ILE A 32 -6.53 -6.38 17.00
N GLU A 33 -7.56 -7.22 17.08
CA GLU A 33 -8.37 -7.55 15.91
C GLU A 33 -9.25 -6.36 15.51
N PHE A 34 -9.09 -5.87 14.28
CA PHE A 34 -9.99 -4.88 13.72
C PHE A 34 -11.38 -5.46 13.51
N GLY A 35 -12.41 -4.62 13.66
CA GLY A 35 -13.81 -5.05 13.66
C GLY A 35 -14.28 -5.77 12.39
N ALA A 36 -15.46 -6.41 12.49
CA ALA A 36 -16.08 -7.26 11.47
C ALA A 36 -15.95 -6.83 9.98
N PRO A 37 -16.10 -5.55 9.57
CA PRO A 37 -15.96 -5.18 8.16
C PRO A 37 -14.54 -5.36 7.60
N PHE A 38 -13.51 -5.28 8.44
CA PHE A 38 -12.12 -5.48 8.01
C PHE A 38 -11.81 -6.96 7.78
N GLN A 39 -12.32 -7.85 8.64
CA GLN A 39 -12.11 -9.29 8.52
C GLN A 39 -12.91 -9.90 7.36
N ASN A 40 -14.19 -9.53 7.22
CA ASN A 40 -15.07 -10.12 6.20
C ASN A 40 -14.66 -9.81 4.75
N TYR A 41 -14.01 -8.67 4.52
CA TYR A 41 -13.58 -8.22 3.18
C TYR A 41 -12.06 -8.10 3.05
N ARG A 42 -11.30 -8.75 3.93
CA ARG A 42 -9.84 -8.66 4.00
C ARG A 42 -9.16 -8.94 2.66
N GLY A 43 -9.59 -9.98 1.95
CA GLY A 43 -9.08 -10.30 0.61
C GLY A 43 -9.34 -9.18 -0.41
N GLY A 44 -10.48 -8.51 -0.34
CA GLY A 44 -10.81 -7.36 -1.20
C GLY A 44 -9.94 -6.14 -0.91
N TRP A 45 -9.70 -5.85 0.38
CA TRP A 45 -8.79 -4.79 0.80
C TRP A 45 -7.34 -5.06 0.35
N LEU A 46 -6.88 -6.30 0.48
CA LEU A 46 -5.57 -6.73 0.00
C LEU A 46 -5.45 -6.56 -1.52
N LEU A 47 -6.46 -6.94 -2.29
CA LEU A 47 -6.47 -6.73 -3.74
C LEU A 47 -6.40 -5.24 -4.10
N ALA A 48 -7.21 -4.41 -3.45
CA ALA A 48 -7.21 -2.96 -3.68
C ALA A 48 -5.83 -2.34 -3.34
N GLN A 49 -5.22 -2.77 -2.24
CA GLN A 49 -3.89 -2.31 -1.83
C GLN A 49 -2.80 -2.79 -2.81
N GLY A 50 -2.92 -3.99 -3.35
CA GLY A 50 -2.03 -4.52 -4.38
C GLY A 50 -2.08 -3.70 -5.66
N ILE A 51 -3.29 -3.40 -6.15
CA ILE A 51 -3.50 -2.54 -7.32
C ILE A 51 -2.92 -1.14 -7.05
N GLY A 52 -3.21 -0.55 -5.89
CA GLY A 52 -2.67 0.75 -5.49
C GLY A 52 -1.14 0.77 -5.45
N SER A 53 -0.51 -0.28 -4.92
CA SER A 53 0.95 -0.43 -4.88
C SER A 53 1.55 -0.51 -6.30
N VAL A 54 0.94 -1.29 -7.20
CA VAL A 54 1.39 -1.38 -8.60
C VAL A 54 1.27 -0.03 -9.31
N VAL A 55 0.16 0.69 -9.13
CA VAL A 55 -0.04 2.02 -9.74
C VAL A 55 1.04 3.00 -9.26
N LEU A 56 1.29 3.05 -7.95
CA LEU A 56 2.34 3.90 -7.38
C LEU A 56 3.75 3.50 -7.84
N PHE A 57 4.01 2.20 -7.98
CA PHE A 57 5.27 1.68 -8.50
C PHE A 57 5.49 2.09 -9.95
N VAL A 58 4.50 1.90 -10.81
CA VAL A 58 4.58 2.30 -12.23
C VAL A 58 4.74 3.82 -12.35
N ASP A 59 4.00 4.62 -11.58
CA ASP A 59 4.14 6.07 -11.57
C ASP A 59 5.54 6.50 -11.12
N MET A 60 6.07 5.89 -10.07
CA MET A 60 7.42 6.12 -9.58
C MET A 60 8.47 5.82 -10.65
N VAL A 61 8.32 4.70 -11.39
CA VAL A 61 9.26 4.33 -12.48
C VAL A 61 9.18 5.31 -13.65
N ILE A 62 7.97 5.68 -14.09
CA ILE A 62 7.78 6.58 -15.23
C ILE A 62 8.26 8.00 -14.91
N ARG A 63 7.98 8.48 -13.70
CA ARG A 63 8.31 9.86 -13.29
C ARG A 63 9.62 9.96 -12.53
N PHE A 64 10.40 8.88 -12.45
CA PHE A 64 11.61 8.81 -11.63
C PHE A 64 12.54 10.01 -11.85
N ASP A 65 12.77 10.40 -13.11
CA ASP A 65 13.64 11.51 -13.53
C ASP A 65 13.05 12.91 -13.29
N GLN A 66 11.75 13.01 -13.04
CA GLN A 66 11.08 14.28 -12.73
C GLN A 66 11.07 14.58 -11.23
N LEU A 67 11.38 13.59 -10.38
CA LEU A 67 11.44 13.80 -8.93
C LEU A 67 12.68 14.62 -8.54
N ALA A 68 12.47 15.59 -7.65
CA ALA A 68 13.58 16.34 -7.05
C ALA A 68 14.57 15.38 -6.36
N PRO A 69 15.89 15.52 -6.59
CA PRO A 69 16.89 14.55 -6.14
C PRO A 69 16.90 14.33 -4.62
N SER A 70 16.53 15.35 -3.83
CA SER A 70 16.41 15.23 -2.37
C SER A 70 15.20 14.40 -1.90
N ARG A 71 14.09 14.40 -2.64
CA ARG A 71 12.85 13.67 -2.27
C ARG A 71 12.73 12.30 -2.94
N ARG A 72 13.49 12.08 -4.02
CA ARG A 72 13.56 10.82 -4.76
C ARG A 72 13.79 9.59 -3.85
N PRO A 73 14.83 9.53 -2.98
CA PRO A 73 15.06 8.33 -2.16
C PRO A 73 13.91 8.06 -1.19
N TRP A 74 13.31 9.10 -0.59
CA TRP A 74 12.17 8.96 0.30
C TRP A 74 10.92 8.42 -0.40
N HIS A 75 10.65 8.88 -1.61
CA HIS A 75 9.50 8.40 -2.38
C HIS A 75 9.69 6.93 -2.79
N VAL A 76 10.88 6.57 -3.27
CA VAL A 76 11.21 5.18 -3.61
C VAL A 76 11.11 4.28 -2.39
N ALA A 77 11.66 4.70 -1.25
CA ALA A 77 11.58 3.95 0.00
C ALA A 77 10.13 3.73 0.44
N GLY A 78 9.27 4.77 0.33
CA GLY A 78 7.86 4.65 0.67
C GLY A 78 7.11 3.68 -0.23
N VAL A 79 7.29 3.77 -1.55
CA VAL A 79 6.67 2.83 -2.50
C VAL A 79 7.17 1.40 -2.27
N GLY A 80 8.48 1.23 -2.09
CA GLY A 80 9.08 -0.09 -1.80
C GLY A 80 8.56 -0.69 -0.50
N LEU A 81 8.40 0.12 0.55
CA LEU A 81 7.84 -0.31 1.82
C LEU A 81 6.37 -0.74 1.67
N CYS A 82 5.56 -0.03 0.87
CA CYS A 82 4.20 -0.45 0.55
C CYS A 82 4.18 -1.79 -0.21
N SER A 83 5.07 -1.99 -1.18
CA SER A 83 5.12 -3.24 -1.96
C SER A 83 5.57 -4.43 -1.10
N ILE A 84 6.62 -4.28 -0.30
CA ILE A 84 7.09 -5.32 0.63
C ILE A 84 6.01 -5.62 1.66
N GLY A 85 5.42 -4.56 2.23
CA GLY A 85 4.32 -4.65 3.16
C GLY A 85 3.17 -5.47 2.61
N TRP A 86 2.70 -5.14 1.41
CA TRP A 86 1.65 -5.88 0.73
C TRP A 86 2.02 -7.35 0.50
N CYS A 87 3.25 -7.65 0.04
CA CYS A 87 3.72 -9.04 -0.14
C CYS A 87 3.64 -9.84 1.18
N CYS A 88 4.06 -9.26 2.30
CA CYS A 88 3.97 -9.90 3.60
C CYS A 88 2.51 -10.16 4.00
N GLN A 89 1.61 -9.18 3.82
CA GLN A 89 0.21 -9.35 4.17
C GLN A 89 -0.48 -10.40 3.30
N PHE A 90 -0.20 -10.38 1.99
CA PHE A 90 -0.70 -11.37 1.05
C PHE A 90 -0.22 -12.78 1.42
N PHE A 91 1.05 -12.92 1.78
CA PHE A 91 1.61 -14.20 2.22
C PHE A 91 0.97 -14.71 3.52
N VAL A 92 0.79 -13.84 4.52
CA VAL A 92 0.10 -14.20 5.77
C VAL A 92 -1.34 -14.59 5.50
N HIS A 93 -2.06 -13.83 4.67
CA HIS A 93 -3.44 -14.15 4.32
C HIS A 93 -3.56 -15.47 3.54
N TYR A 94 -2.61 -15.74 2.65
CA TYR A 94 -2.53 -17.01 1.93
C TYR A 94 -2.25 -18.18 2.88
N LEU A 95 -1.30 -18.04 3.82
CA LEU A 95 -1.03 -19.04 4.85
C LEU A 95 -2.26 -19.34 5.71
N ASP A 96 -2.94 -18.29 6.16
CA ASP A 96 -4.16 -18.40 6.97
C ASP A 96 -5.25 -19.16 6.19
N SER A 97 -5.44 -18.81 4.91
CA SER A 97 -6.40 -19.47 4.03
C SER A 97 -6.04 -20.93 3.72
N ALA A 98 -4.75 -21.25 3.62
CA ALA A 98 -4.25 -22.59 3.28
C ALA A 98 -4.15 -23.53 4.49
N LEU A 99 -3.99 -22.98 5.70
CA LEU A 99 -3.89 -23.77 6.94
C LEU A 99 -5.25 -24.00 7.61
N LEU A 100 -6.24 -23.12 7.37
CA LEU A 100 -7.60 -23.23 7.90
C LEU A 100 -8.60 -23.88 6.91
N SER A 101 -8.11 -24.47 5.81
CA SER A 101 -8.91 -25.34 4.92
C SER A 101 -8.95 -26.78 5.43
#